data_AF-A0AAV7JJ95-F1
#
_entry.id   AF-A0AAV7JJ95-F1
#
_cell.length_a   1.000
_cell.length_b   1.000
_cell.length_c   1.000
_cell.angle_alpha   90.00
_cell.angle_beta   90.00
_cell.angle_gamma   90.00
#
_symmetry.space_group_name_H-M   'P 1'
#
loop_
_entity.id
_entity.type
_entity.pdbx_description
1 polymer ?
#
loop_
_entity_poly.entity_id
_entity_poly.type
_entity_poly.pdbx_seq_one_letter_code
_entity_poly.pdbx_strand_id
1 'polypeptide(L)'
;MFQKLQDMYQGDSKNYAIDCDGIEDRQALNVWLVDFMQMFNLPELHLLLGIGQKLYDAILITISAYHGGAFEGNAMRKITKEVLELGFPKSNSSYITLVKFRDVVDSCFGKHIKGDFKMAVYHFEQSFKQSGISCSTKVHVLCRHLIPFITNYLPDGMGLGSVSEQAFESAHSRFGRVWETRYKCQEENEKFPECLLNTVSDC
;
A
#
# COMPACT_ATOMS: atom_id res chain seq x y z
N MET A 1 -21.33 -13.67 6.08
CA MET A 1 -20.43 -12.97 5.14
C MET A 1 -19.42 -12.10 5.89
N PHE A 2 -19.88 -11.27 6.84
CA PHE A 2 -19.02 -10.55 7.81
C PHE A 2 -18.02 -11.43 8.57
N GLN A 3 -18.43 -12.62 9.01
CA GLN A 3 -17.55 -13.54 9.75
C GLN A 3 -16.31 -13.98 8.95
N LYS A 4 -16.45 -14.22 7.63
CA LYS A 4 -15.35 -14.67 6.78
C LYS A 4 -14.28 -13.59 6.54
N LEU A 5 -14.59 -12.31 6.78
CA LEU A 5 -13.65 -11.20 6.64
C LEU A 5 -12.92 -10.91 7.97
N GLN A 6 -13.55 -11.23 9.11
CA GLN A 6 -12.92 -11.16 10.42
C GLN A 6 -11.82 -12.22 10.60
N ASP A 7 -12.01 -13.41 10.02
CA ASP A 7 -11.04 -14.50 10.11
C ASP A 7 -9.73 -14.22 9.33
N MET A 8 -9.71 -13.23 8.42
CA MET A 8 -8.54 -12.84 7.62
C MET A 8 -7.65 -11.78 8.31
N TYR A 9 -7.97 -11.36 9.54
CA TYR A 9 -7.53 -10.10 10.14
C TYR A 9 -6.71 -10.29 11.43
N GLN A 10 -5.51 -10.87 11.35
CA GLN A 10 -4.59 -10.97 12.50
C GLN A 10 -3.26 -10.25 12.21
N GLY A 11 -2.94 -9.20 12.99
CA GLY A 11 -1.62 -8.58 13.02
C GLY A 11 -1.61 -7.14 13.55
N ASP A 12 -0.85 -6.89 14.62
CA ASP A 12 -0.70 -5.58 15.26
C ASP A 12 0.14 -4.59 14.43
N SER A 13 -0.30 -3.32 14.34
CA SER A 13 0.61 -2.21 13.99
C SER A 13 0.24 -0.89 14.67
N LYS A 14 1.27 -0.21 15.17
CA LYS A 14 1.20 1.06 15.92
C LYS A 14 1.12 2.25 14.95
N ASN A 15 0.18 3.17 15.19
CA ASN A 15 -0.01 4.38 14.39
C ASN A 15 0.83 5.56 14.92
N TYR A 16 1.59 6.22 14.03
CA TYR A 16 2.13 7.57 14.24
C TYR A 16 1.31 8.56 13.40
N ALA A 17 0.68 9.54 14.05
CA ALA A 17 -0.05 10.63 13.39
C ALA A 17 0.92 11.79 13.12
N ILE A 18 0.90 12.36 11.92
CA ILE A 18 1.61 13.59 11.56
C ILE A 18 0.56 14.64 11.20
N ASP A 19 0.61 15.77 11.90
CA ASP A 19 -0.24 16.94 11.70
C ASP A 19 0.16 17.67 10.40
N CYS A 20 -0.83 18.12 9.62
CA CYS A 20 -0.64 18.56 8.23
C CYS A 20 -0.73 20.07 8.02
N ASP A 21 -0.91 20.87 9.08
CA ASP A 21 -1.20 22.30 8.95
C ASP A 21 -0.11 23.23 9.51
N GLY A 22 1.13 23.08 9.05
CA GLY A 22 2.11 24.16 9.23
C GLY A 22 3.56 23.78 8.96
N ILE A 23 4.01 23.83 7.70
CA ILE A 23 5.44 23.93 7.38
C ILE A 23 5.59 24.81 6.13
N GLU A 24 6.13 26.02 6.32
CA GLU A 24 6.41 27.04 5.29
C GLU A 24 7.64 26.74 4.41
N ASP A 25 8.31 25.59 4.59
CA ASP A 25 9.56 25.28 3.89
C ASP A 25 9.38 24.29 2.72
N ARG A 26 8.41 24.59 1.84
CA ARG A 26 7.94 23.67 0.78
C ARG A 26 8.92 23.43 -0.36
N GLN A 27 10.00 24.19 -0.51
CA GLN A 27 10.92 24.01 -1.66
C GLN A 27 12.01 22.96 -1.41
N ALA A 28 12.58 22.88 -0.20
CA ALA A 28 13.65 21.92 0.09
C ALA A 28 13.12 20.47 0.24
N LEU A 29 11.96 20.29 0.87
CA LEU A 29 11.31 18.97 1.02
C LEU A 29 10.86 18.37 -0.31
N ASN A 30 10.41 19.20 -1.26
CA ASN A 30 9.99 18.73 -2.58
C ASN A 30 11.16 18.25 -3.44
N VAL A 31 12.35 18.86 -3.32
CA VAL A 31 13.54 18.40 -4.06
C VAL A 31 14.01 17.05 -3.51
N TRP A 32 14.12 16.90 -2.19
CA TRP A 32 14.49 15.63 -1.57
C TRP A 32 13.48 14.52 -1.78
N LEU A 33 12.17 14.78 -1.73
CA LEU A 33 11.16 13.77 -2.04
C LEU A 33 11.19 13.37 -3.52
N VAL A 34 11.39 14.31 -4.44
CA VAL A 34 11.50 14.00 -5.87
C VAL A 34 12.77 13.19 -6.15
N ASP A 35 13.91 13.55 -5.57
CA ASP A 35 15.18 12.79 -5.71
C ASP A 35 15.11 11.43 -4.99
N PHE A 36 14.44 11.35 -3.83
CA PHE A 36 14.20 10.09 -3.12
C PHE A 36 13.25 9.17 -3.91
N MET A 37 12.26 9.73 -4.60
CA MET A 37 11.36 9.00 -5.50
C MET A 37 12.00 8.61 -6.84
N GLN A 38 13.08 9.29 -7.25
CA GLN A 38 13.93 8.83 -8.34
C GLN A 38 14.79 7.62 -7.93
N MET A 39 15.11 7.50 -6.64
CA MET A 39 15.95 6.41 -6.11
C MET A 39 15.16 5.16 -5.72
N PHE A 40 13.85 5.29 -5.43
CA PHE A 40 12.99 4.18 -5.05
C PHE A 40 11.70 4.14 -5.87
N ASN A 41 11.41 2.97 -6.45
CA ASN A 41 10.13 2.69 -7.09
C ASN A 41 8.97 3.12 -6.17
N LEU A 42 7.98 3.82 -6.72
CA LEU A 42 6.78 4.19 -5.96
C LEU A 42 6.12 2.91 -5.43
N PRO A 43 6.01 2.73 -4.10
CA PRO A 43 5.78 1.42 -3.51
C PRO A 43 4.29 1.04 -3.59
N GLU A 44 3.87 0.55 -4.76
CA GLU A 44 2.48 0.23 -5.13
C GLU A 44 1.76 -0.56 -4.03
N LEU A 45 2.42 -1.59 -3.51
CA LEU A 45 1.86 -2.45 -2.50
C LEU A 45 1.72 -1.73 -1.16
N HIS A 46 2.74 -1.00 -0.72
CA HIS A 46 2.65 -0.25 0.54
C HIS A 46 1.61 0.88 0.47
N LEU A 47 1.40 1.50 -0.69
CA LEU A 47 0.31 2.45 -0.90
C LEU A 47 -1.06 1.77 -0.82
N LEU A 48 -1.23 0.64 -1.50
CA LEU A 48 -2.45 -0.16 -1.45
C LEU A 48 -2.79 -0.53 -0.01
N LEU A 49 -1.83 -1.10 0.71
CA LEU A 49 -2.01 -1.55 2.08
C LEU A 49 -2.32 -0.38 3.01
N GLY A 50 -1.49 0.66 3.03
CA GLY A 50 -1.64 1.71 4.03
C GLY A 50 -2.85 2.62 3.81
N ILE A 51 -3.24 2.88 2.56
CA ILE A 51 -4.44 3.69 2.29
C ILE A 51 -5.70 2.83 2.48
N GLY A 52 -5.71 1.62 1.93
CA GLY A 52 -6.84 0.70 2.05
C GLY A 52 -7.15 0.33 3.50
N GLN A 53 -6.12 0.03 4.29
CA GLN A 53 -6.23 -0.26 5.74
C GLN A 53 -6.88 0.91 6.47
N LYS A 54 -6.36 2.13 6.26
CA LYS A 54 -6.85 3.33 6.94
C LYS A 54 -8.33 3.63 6.64
N LEU A 55 -8.75 3.43 5.38
CA LEU A 55 -10.14 3.60 4.98
C LEU A 55 -11.04 2.50 5.59
N TYR A 56 -10.57 1.26 5.58
CA TYR A 56 -11.30 0.13 6.15
C TYR A 56 -11.48 0.28 7.67
N ASP A 57 -10.43 0.65 8.39
CA ASP A 57 -10.50 0.92 9.83
C ASP A 57 -11.49 2.05 10.13
N ALA A 58 -11.50 3.13 9.33
CA ALA A 58 -12.46 4.21 9.49
C ALA A 58 -13.92 3.74 9.31
N ILE A 59 -14.17 2.79 8.39
CA ILE A 59 -15.48 2.17 8.20
C ILE A 59 -15.85 1.33 9.44
N LEU A 60 -14.94 0.47 9.92
CA LEU A 60 -15.20 -0.42 11.06
C LEU A 60 -15.42 0.33 12.37
N ILE A 61 -14.65 1.39 12.63
CA ILE A 61 -14.83 2.26 13.80
C ILE A 61 -16.25 2.84 13.79
N THR A 62 -16.73 3.27 12.62
CA THR A 62 -18.08 3.83 12.49
C THR A 62 -19.18 2.79 12.75
N ILE A 63 -18.95 1.52 12.39
CA ILE A 63 -19.99 0.47 12.41
C ILE A 63 -19.99 -0.34 13.70
N SER A 64 -18.82 -0.59 14.30
CA SER A 64 -18.65 -1.61 15.34
C SER A 64 -17.73 -1.21 16.48
N ALA A 65 -17.26 0.06 16.52
CA ALA A 65 -16.26 0.55 17.48
C ALA A 65 -15.00 -0.34 17.58
N TYR A 66 -14.69 -1.08 16.51
CA TYR A 66 -13.58 -2.02 16.46
C TYR A 66 -12.28 -1.31 16.04
N HIS A 67 -11.18 -1.63 16.72
CA HIS A 67 -9.85 -1.14 16.43
C HIS A 67 -8.86 -2.31 16.33
N GLY A 68 -8.08 -2.36 15.25
CA GLY A 68 -6.84 -3.15 15.18
C GLY A 68 -6.86 -4.31 14.18
N GLY A 69 -5.67 -4.58 13.63
CA GLY A 69 -5.32 -5.64 12.66
C GLY A 69 -4.66 -5.09 11.38
N ALA A 70 -4.07 -5.97 10.57
CA ALA A 70 -3.33 -5.59 9.36
C ALA A 70 -3.69 -6.52 8.20
N PHE A 71 -3.96 -5.94 7.03
CA PHE A 71 -4.14 -6.71 5.82
C PHE A 71 -2.82 -7.05 5.13
N GLU A 72 -2.76 -8.26 4.58
CA GLU A 72 -1.77 -8.62 3.56
C GLU A 72 -2.22 -8.14 2.16
N GLY A 73 -1.28 -8.07 1.22
CA GLY A 73 -1.52 -7.53 -0.13
C GLY A 73 -2.70 -8.18 -0.86
N ASN A 74 -2.78 -9.51 -0.81
CA ASN A 74 -3.84 -10.27 -1.47
C ASN A 74 -5.22 -10.01 -0.85
N ALA A 75 -5.29 -9.88 0.49
CA ALA A 75 -6.51 -9.57 1.20
C ALA A 75 -7.03 -8.18 0.82
N MET A 76 -6.13 -7.19 0.80
CA MET A 76 -6.50 -5.82 0.41
C MET A 76 -6.93 -5.73 -1.06
N ARG A 77 -6.23 -6.40 -1.98
CA ARG A 77 -6.65 -6.45 -3.40
C ARG A 77 -8.04 -7.05 -3.55
N LYS A 78 -8.35 -8.10 -2.79
CA LYS A 78 -9.69 -8.72 -2.81
C LYS A 78 -10.76 -7.74 -2.30
N ILE A 79 -10.51 -7.07 -1.18
CA ILE A 79 -11.43 -6.07 -0.61
C ILE A 79 -11.69 -4.94 -1.58
N THR A 80 -10.64 -4.37 -2.17
CA THR A 80 -10.76 -3.31 -3.15
C THR A 80 -11.55 -3.76 -4.37
N LYS A 81 -11.36 -5.00 -4.84
CA LYS A 81 -12.10 -5.56 -5.97
C LYS A 81 -13.59 -5.76 -5.66
N GLU A 82 -13.89 -6.28 -4.48
CA GLU A 82 -15.24 -6.68 -4.04
C GLU A 82 -15.96 -5.59 -3.23
N VAL A 83 -15.40 -4.38 -3.10
CA VAL A 83 -15.90 -3.31 -2.21
C VAL A 83 -17.39 -2.97 -2.41
N LEU A 84 -17.89 -3.10 -3.63
CA LEU A 84 -19.30 -2.84 -3.96
C LEU A 84 -20.26 -3.90 -3.37
N GLU A 85 -19.73 -5.08 -3.05
CA GLU A 85 -20.47 -6.25 -2.54
C GLU A 85 -20.37 -6.40 -1.01
N LEU A 86 -19.50 -5.63 -0.35
CA LEU A 86 -19.23 -5.76 1.10
C LEU A 86 -20.39 -5.33 2.02
N GLY A 87 -21.50 -4.83 1.46
CA GLY A 87 -22.72 -4.52 2.22
C GLY A 87 -22.59 -3.34 3.19
N PHE A 88 -21.53 -2.53 3.08
CA PHE A 88 -21.36 -1.34 3.92
C PHE A 88 -22.40 -0.25 3.60
N PRO A 89 -22.75 0.60 4.58
CA PRO A 89 -23.69 1.71 4.35
C PRO A 89 -23.18 2.66 3.27
N LYS A 90 -23.95 2.84 2.20
CA LYS A 90 -23.59 3.72 1.07
C LYS A 90 -23.50 5.21 1.45
N SER A 91 -24.08 5.60 2.58
CA SER A 91 -23.97 6.95 3.15
C SER A 91 -22.67 7.20 3.92
N ASN A 92 -21.88 6.16 4.21
CA ASN A 92 -20.62 6.31 4.94
C ASN A 92 -19.55 6.93 4.03
N SER A 93 -19.01 8.09 4.42
CA SER A 93 -18.03 8.84 3.63
C SER A 93 -16.72 8.07 3.43
N SER A 94 -16.27 7.29 4.42
CA SER A 94 -15.09 6.43 4.32
C SER A 94 -15.32 5.29 3.31
N TYR A 95 -16.52 4.72 3.27
CA TYR A 95 -16.91 3.73 2.26
C TYR A 95 -16.92 4.32 0.85
N ILE A 96 -17.53 5.49 0.66
CA ILE A 96 -17.51 6.20 -0.62
C ILE A 96 -16.05 6.44 -1.07
N THR A 97 -15.19 6.83 -0.12
CA THR A 97 -13.77 7.07 -0.38
C THR A 97 -13.02 5.79 -0.74
N LEU A 98 -13.34 4.66 -0.11
CA LEU A 98 -12.78 3.35 -0.46
C LEU A 98 -13.20 2.91 -1.87
N VAL A 99 -14.44 3.21 -2.29
CA VAL A 99 -14.88 2.98 -3.67
C VAL A 99 -14.07 3.84 -4.66
N LYS A 100 -13.82 5.11 -4.33
CA LYS A 100 -12.95 5.95 -5.18
C LYS A 100 -11.51 5.49 -5.21
N PHE A 101 -11.01 4.96 -4.09
CA PHE A 101 -9.68 4.36 -4.04
C PHE A 101 -9.58 3.11 -4.92
N ARG A 102 -10.62 2.27 -4.97
CA ARG A 102 -10.70 1.17 -5.93
C ARG A 102 -10.52 1.64 -7.37
N ASP A 103 -11.17 2.73 -7.76
CA ASP A 103 -11.08 3.24 -9.13
C ASP A 103 -9.63 3.70 -9.45
N VAL A 104 -8.90 4.25 -8.47
CA VAL A 104 -7.46 4.53 -8.62
C VAL A 104 -6.65 3.24 -8.80
N VAL A 105 -6.90 2.23 -7.98
CA VAL A 105 -6.21 0.94 -8.07
C VAL A 105 -6.45 0.27 -9.42
N ASP A 106 -7.71 0.18 -9.88
CA ASP A 106 -8.01 -0.45 -11.17
C ASP A 106 -7.45 0.34 -12.37
N SER A 107 -7.38 1.67 -12.26
CA SER A 107 -6.90 2.53 -13.34
C SER A 107 -5.38 2.57 -13.48
N CYS A 108 -4.59 2.38 -12.42
CA CYS A 108 -3.13 2.57 -12.55
C CYS A 108 -2.23 1.67 -11.69
N PHE A 109 -2.77 0.76 -10.86
CA PHE A 109 -1.92 -0.15 -10.06
C PHE A 109 -1.59 -1.45 -10.82
N GLY A 110 -2.27 -1.70 -11.94
CA GLY A 110 -1.90 -2.79 -12.86
C GLY A 110 -0.67 -2.48 -13.70
N LYS A 111 -0.29 -3.43 -14.58
CA LYS A 111 0.82 -3.25 -15.53
C LYS A 111 0.58 -2.12 -16.52
N HIS A 112 -0.68 -1.88 -16.89
CA HIS A 112 -1.07 -0.85 -17.85
C HIS A 112 -2.08 0.10 -17.23
N ILE A 113 -2.03 1.36 -17.64
CA ILE A 113 -3.03 2.36 -17.29
C ILE A 113 -4.35 1.99 -17.98
N LYS A 114 -5.47 2.14 -17.28
CA LYS A 114 -6.82 1.99 -17.81
C LYS A 114 -7.60 3.29 -17.62
N GLY A 115 -8.19 3.81 -18.70
CA GLY A 115 -9.01 5.01 -18.66
C GLY A 115 -8.25 6.23 -18.15
N ASP A 116 -8.99 7.16 -17.53
CA ASP A 116 -8.42 8.40 -16.99
C ASP A 116 -8.08 8.25 -15.49
N PHE A 117 -6.89 7.71 -15.21
CA PHE A 117 -6.41 7.55 -13.84
C PHE A 117 -6.23 8.88 -13.11
N LYS A 118 -5.97 9.99 -13.83
CA LYS A 118 -5.79 11.31 -13.22
C LYS A 118 -7.12 11.79 -12.62
N MET A 119 -8.22 11.58 -13.35
CA MET A 119 -9.56 11.84 -12.84
C MET A 119 -9.94 10.91 -11.68
N ALA A 120 -9.54 9.63 -11.73
CA ALA A 120 -9.73 8.72 -10.59
C ALA A 120 -9.03 9.24 -9.32
N VAL A 121 -7.78 9.69 -9.43
CA VAL A 121 -7.01 10.28 -8.32
C VAL A 121 -7.66 11.57 -7.82
N TYR A 122 -8.11 12.44 -8.72
CA TYR A 122 -8.82 13.67 -8.35
C TYR A 122 -10.10 13.36 -7.55
N HIS A 123 -10.95 12.45 -8.03
CA HIS A 123 -12.17 12.06 -7.33
C HIS A 123 -11.90 11.40 -5.98
N PHE A 124 -10.84 10.60 -5.89
CA PHE A 124 -10.37 10.07 -4.62
C PHE A 124 -9.95 11.20 -3.66
N GLU A 125 -9.14 12.17 -4.10
CA GLU A 125 -8.69 13.28 -3.25
C GLU A 125 -9.87 14.10 -2.71
N GLN A 126 -10.86 14.40 -3.56
CA GLN A 126 -12.06 15.14 -3.12
C GLN A 126 -12.87 14.34 -2.09
N SER A 127 -13.09 13.05 -2.35
CA SER A 127 -13.80 12.17 -1.43
C SER A 127 -13.06 12.02 -0.08
N PHE A 128 -11.73 11.87 -0.13
CA PHE A 128 -10.90 11.74 1.06
C PHE A 128 -10.98 12.99 1.94
N LYS A 129 -10.90 14.19 1.34
CA LYS A 129 -11.06 15.45 2.07
C LYS A 129 -12.43 15.54 2.77
N GLN A 130 -13.49 15.08 2.12
CA GLN A 130 -14.84 15.07 2.68
C GLN A 130 -15.04 14.00 3.77
N SER A 131 -14.21 12.96 3.80
CA SER A 131 -14.33 11.88 4.80
C SER A 131 -13.95 12.31 6.21
N GLY A 132 -13.20 13.41 6.38
CA GLY A 132 -12.68 13.86 7.67
C GLY A 132 -11.56 12.99 8.24
N ILE A 133 -11.07 12.00 7.48
CA ILE A 133 -9.97 11.14 7.87
C ILE A 133 -8.66 11.93 7.80
N SER A 134 -7.80 11.79 8.83
CA SER A 134 -6.48 12.44 8.85
C SER A 134 -5.64 12.05 7.64
N CYS A 135 -4.95 13.01 7.01
CA CYS A 135 -4.04 12.69 5.91
C CYS A 135 -2.85 11.88 6.44
N SER A 136 -2.45 10.86 5.69
CA SER A 136 -1.21 10.11 5.96
C SER A 136 -0.18 10.38 4.87
N THR A 137 1.09 10.13 5.14
CA THR A 137 2.15 10.23 4.13
C THR A 137 1.83 9.45 2.85
N LYS A 138 1.20 8.28 2.98
CA LYS A 138 0.80 7.45 1.83
C LYS A 138 -0.29 8.11 0.99
N VAL A 139 -1.29 8.72 1.64
CA VAL A 139 -2.35 9.49 0.96
C VAL A 139 -1.73 10.71 0.27
N HIS A 140 -0.83 11.42 0.92
CA HIS A 140 -0.11 12.54 0.32
C HIS A 140 0.66 12.09 -0.94
N VAL A 141 1.43 11.02 -0.85
CA VAL A 141 2.19 10.46 -1.98
C VAL A 141 1.27 10.10 -3.13
N LEU A 142 0.14 9.44 -2.87
CA LEU A 142 -0.83 9.13 -3.91
C LEU A 142 -1.40 10.39 -4.58
N CYS A 143 -1.84 11.38 -3.80
CA CYS A 143 -2.51 12.56 -4.35
C CYS A 143 -1.55 13.56 -5.03
N ARG A 144 -0.28 13.61 -4.62
CA ARG A 144 0.69 14.61 -5.10
C ARG A 144 1.71 14.05 -6.07
N HIS A 145 2.13 12.80 -5.87
CA HIS A 145 3.31 12.27 -6.56
C HIS A 145 3.02 11.13 -7.52
N LEU A 146 1.87 10.45 -7.41
CA LEU A 146 1.50 9.36 -8.32
C LEU A 146 1.41 9.81 -9.78
N ILE A 147 0.70 10.92 -10.04
CA ILE A 147 0.49 11.42 -11.41
C ILE A 147 1.82 11.85 -12.04
N PRO A 148 2.65 12.70 -11.39
CA PRO A 148 3.99 13.01 -11.88
C PRO A 148 4.86 11.78 -12.08
N PHE A 149 4.81 10.81 -11.16
CA PHE A 149 5.60 9.59 -11.25
C PHE A 149 5.28 8.79 -12.52
N ILE A 150 4.00 8.45 -12.71
CA ILE A 150 3.54 7.69 -13.89
C ILE A 150 3.81 8.46 -15.18
N THR A 151 3.56 9.77 -15.20
CA THR A 151 3.66 10.57 -16.43
C THR A 151 5.10 10.80 -16.87
N ASN A 152 6.04 10.95 -15.92
CA ASN A 152 7.40 11.39 -16.24
C ASN A 152 8.43 10.26 -16.22
N TYR A 153 8.15 9.15 -15.51
CA TYR A 153 9.16 8.11 -15.24
C TYR A 153 8.78 6.73 -15.74
N LEU A 154 7.51 6.48 -16.07
CA LEU A 154 7.10 5.21 -16.68
C LEU A 154 6.97 5.35 -18.19
N PRO A 155 7.22 4.28 -18.96
CA PRO A 155 6.90 4.27 -20.38
C PRO A 155 5.41 4.54 -20.63
N ASP A 156 5.09 5.17 -21.76
CA ASP A 156 3.72 5.51 -22.11
C ASP A 156 2.76 4.31 -22.01
N GLY A 157 1.65 4.53 -21.30
CA GLY A 157 0.61 3.52 -21.08
C GLY A 157 0.92 2.49 -19.98
N MET A 158 2.07 2.58 -19.31
CA MET A 158 2.43 1.68 -18.19
C MET A 158 1.89 2.20 -16.85
N GLY A 159 1.38 1.29 -16.05
CA GLY A 159 0.94 1.54 -14.67
C GLY A 159 1.98 1.06 -13.65
N LEU A 160 1.74 1.28 -12.37
CA LEU A 160 2.69 0.95 -11.30
C LEU A 160 3.06 -0.53 -11.23
N GLY A 161 2.20 -1.43 -11.72
CA GLY A 161 2.49 -2.85 -11.77
C GLY A 161 3.71 -3.20 -12.65
N SER A 162 4.18 -2.29 -13.51
CA SER A 162 5.42 -2.47 -14.26
C SER A 162 6.69 -2.37 -13.41
N VAL A 163 6.60 -1.72 -12.25
CA VAL A 163 7.70 -1.54 -11.28
C VAL A 163 7.33 -2.17 -9.93
N SER A 164 6.56 -3.26 -9.97
CA SER A 164 5.95 -3.85 -8.77
C SER A 164 6.97 -4.40 -7.77
N GLU A 165 6.76 -4.08 -6.50
CA GLU A 165 7.48 -4.62 -5.35
C GLU A 165 7.20 -6.11 -5.10
N GLN A 166 6.11 -6.64 -5.65
CA GLN A 166 5.68 -8.02 -5.39
C GLN A 166 6.74 -9.06 -5.82
N ALA A 167 7.53 -8.76 -6.85
CA ALA A 167 8.63 -9.62 -7.26
C ALA A 167 9.72 -9.71 -6.18
N PHE A 168 10.04 -8.59 -5.55
CA PHE A 168 11.04 -8.50 -4.50
C PHE A 168 10.55 -9.15 -3.20
N GLU A 169 9.29 -8.95 -2.82
CA GLU A 169 8.68 -9.65 -1.69
C GLU A 169 8.62 -11.17 -1.88
N SER A 170 8.34 -11.62 -3.11
CA SER A 170 8.34 -13.05 -3.45
C SER A 170 9.75 -13.64 -3.33
N ALA A 171 10.78 -12.89 -3.76
CA ALA A 171 12.17 -13.29 -3.60
C ALA A 171 12.54 -13.37 -2.10
N HIS A 172 12.17 -12.37 -1.30
CA HIS A 172 12.38 -12.38 0.15
C HIS A 172 11.68 -13.57 0.84
N SER A 173 10.43 -13.86 0.48
CA SER A 173 9.70 -15.01 1.03
C SER A 173 10.39 -16.33 0.68
N ARG A 174 10.83 -16.48 -0.58
CA ARG A 174 11.56 -17.66 -1.03
C ARG A 174 12.90 -17.80 -0.30
N PHE A 175 13.66 -16.71 -0.20
CA PHE A 175 14.94 -16.68 0.53
C PHE A 175 14.74 -17.08 1.98
N GLY A 176 13.77 -16.48 2.67
CA GLY A 176 13.43 -16.81 4.06
C GLY A 176 13.11 -18.29 4.24
N ARG A 177 12.34 -18.88 3.33
CA ARG A 177 12.05 -20.33 3.35
C ARG A 177 13.32 -21.17 3.14
N VAL A 178 14.18 -20.84 2.18
CA VAL A 178 15.43 -21.57 1.92
C VAL A 178 16.35 -21.49 3.14
N TRP A 179 16.50 -20.29 3.71
CA TRP A 179 17.24 -20.08 4.96
C TRP A 179 16.69 -20.95 6.09
N GLU A 180 15.42 -20.79 6.45
CA GLU A 180 14.78 -21.49 7.57
C GLU A 180 14.80 -23.01 7.43
N THR A 181 14.67 -23.54 6.22
CA THR A 181 14.55 -24.99 6.01
C THR A 181 15.86 -25.71 5.75
N ARG A 182 16.91 -25.03 5.27
CA ARG A 182 18.16 -25.68 4.83
C ARG A 182 19.42 -25.18 5.51
N TYR A 183 19.48 -23.89 5.84
CA TYR A 183 20.74 -23.23 6.15
C TYR A 183 20.78 -22.53 7.52
N LYS A 184 19.62 -22.34 8.16
CA LYS A 184 19.53 -21.68 9.45
C LYS A 184 20.36 -22.40 10.51
N CYS A 185 21.33 -21.68 11.06
CA CYS A 185 22.14 -22.09 12.20
C CYS A 185 22.41 -20.88 13.10
N GLN A 186 22.80 -21.14 14.34
CA GLN A 186 23.17 -20.07 15.29
C GLN A 186 24.45 -19.38 14.81
N GLU A 187 24.59 -18.08 15.06
CA GLU A 187 25.74 -17.29 14.59
C GLU A 187 27.07 -17.79 15.18
N GLU A 188 27.03 -18.36 16.38
CA GLU A 188 28.19 -18.93 17.06
C GLU A 188 28.61 -20.29 16.48
N ASN A 189 27.82 -20.87 15.56
CA ASN A 189 28.17 -22.12 14.90
C ASN A 189 29.29 -21.90 13.88
N GLU A 190 30.35 -22.70 13.94
CA GLU A 190 31.50 -22.62 13.02
C GLU A 190 31.09 -22.73 11.54
N LYS A 191 29.95 -23.37 11.23
CA LYS A 191 29.41 -23.52 9.88
C LYS A 191 28.58 -22.32 9.40
N PHE A 192 28.31 -21.34 10.26
CA PHE A 192 27.47 -20.19 9.93
C PHE A 192 27.93 -19.43 8.67
N PRO A 193 29.24 -19.13 8.49
CA PRO A 193 29.71 -18.46 7.28
C PRO A 193 29.45 -19.27 6.00
N GLU A 194 29.62 -20.60 6.07
CA GLU A 194 29.37 -21.51 4.95
C GLU A 194 27.88 -21.61 4.63
N CYS A 195 27.03 -21.78 5.65
CA CYS A 195 25.58 -21.81 5.50
C CYS A 195 25.04 -20.51 4.90
N LEU A 196 25.53 -19.35 5.34
CA LEU A 196 25.15 -18.05 4.80
C LEU A 196 25.52 -17.91 3.32
N LEU A 197 26.75 -18.28 2.95
CA LEU A 197 27.23 -18.24 1.56
C LEU A 197 26.42 -19.18 0.66
N ASN A 198 26.14 -20.39 1.12
CA ASN A 198 25.37 -21.39 0.37
C ASN A 198 23.92 -20.94 0.17
N THR A 199 23.33 -20.23 1.12
CA THR A 199 21.96 -19.69 1.01
C THR A 199 21.82 -18.72 -0.17
N VAL A 200 22.82 -17.86 -0.39
CA VAL A 200 22.82 -16.91 -1.50
C VAL A 200 23.03 -17.62 -2.84
N SER A 201 23.83 -18.69 -2.86
CA SER A 201 24.15 -19.45 -4.08
C SER A 201 22.97 -20.31 -4.57
N ASP A 202 22.09 -20.75 -3.67
CA ASP A 202 20.97 -21.65 -3.94
C ASP A 202 19.62 -20.95 -4.22
N CYS A 203 19.52 -19.64 -4.03
CA CYS A 203 18.30 -18.86 -4.21
C CYS A 203 18.11 -18.41 -5.67
#